data_AF-A0A524KQX6-F1
#
_entry.id   AF-A0A524KQX6-F1
#
_cell.length_a   1.000
_cell.length_b   1.000
_cell.length_c   1.000
_cell.angle_alpha   90.00
_cell.angle_beta   90.00
_cell.angle_gamma   90.00
#
_symmetry.space_group_name_H-M   'P 1'
#
loop_
_entity.id
_entity.type
_entity.pdbx_description
1 polymer ?
#
loop_
_entity_poly.entity_id
_entity_poly.type
_entity_poly.pdbx_seq_one_letter_code
_entity_poly.pdbx_strand_id
1 'polypeptide(L)'
;HFLEAGKLCSYALAVAEENASGGTIVSAPTCGASGVVPAVLRYLEETLACDRQEILQALAVAGLFGNLVKHNASISGAEVGCQGEIGTACAMAAAAAAKLYGGSPQQIEYAAEMGLEHNLGLTCDPVMGLVQIPCIERNAHAATRALNCCRFALLTDGRHKIPFDEIVAVMKETGQALPSLYRETSSAGIAKAYRQRQEH
;
A
#
# COMPACT_ATOMS: atom_id res chain seq x y z
N HIS A 1 5.49 20.20 12.94
CA HIS A 1 5.07 18.89 13.46
C HIS A 1 3.70 18.39 12.96
N PHE A 2 2.52 18.89 13.37
CA PHE A 2 1.23 18.35 12.85
C PHE A 2 1.04 18.58 11.34
N LEU A 3 1.30 19.81 10.86
CA LEU A 3 1.19 20.17 9.45
C LEU A 3 2.19 19.42 8.56
N GLU A 4 3.37 19.09 9.07
CA GLU A 4 4.37 18.32 8.33
C GLU A 4 3.99 16.85 8.19
N ALA A 5 3.35 16.26 9.22
CA ALA A 5 2.77 14.93 9.11
C ALA A 5 1.59 14.91 8.12
N GLY A 6 0.86 16.02 7.99
CA GLY A 6 -0.24 16.16 7.02
C GLY A 6 0.20 16.14 5.55
N LYS A 7 1.45 16.52 5.24
CA LYS A 7 1.95 16.56 3.84
C LYS A 7 1.89 15.19 3.16
N LEU A 8 2.37 14.15 3.83
CA LEU A 8 2.34 12.78 3.31
C LEU A 8 0.92 12.35 2.95
N CYS A 9 -0.02 12.54 3.87
CA CYS A 9 -1.42 12.24 3.62
C CYS A 9 -1.98 13.09 2.48
N SER A 10 -1.63 14.39 2.41
CA SER A 10 -2.12 15.26 1.33
C SER A 10 -1.65 14.80 -0.06
N TYR A 11 -0.43 14.27 -0.19
CA TYR A 11 0.06 13.71 -1.45
C TYR A 11 -0.69 12.43 -1.83
N ALA A 12 -0.94 11.54 -0.87
CA ALA A 12 -1.70 10.32 -1.11
C ALA A 12 -3.16 10.62 -1.50
N LEU A 13 -3.79 11.58 -0.82
CA LEU A 13 -5.15 12.05 -1.11
C LEU A 13 -5.22 12.69 -2.49
N ALA A 14 -4.28 13.58 -2.83
CA ALA A 14 -4.27 14.24 -4.14
C ALA A 14 -4.27 13.24 -5.30
N VAL A 15 -3.45 12.18 -5.21
CA VAL A 15 -3.41 11.14 -6.26
C VAL A 15 -4.67 10.27 -6.25
N ALA A 16 -5.17 9.90 -5.06
CA ALA A 16 -6.36 9.07 -4.96
C ALA A 16 -7.64 9.80 -5.42
N GLU A 17 -7.75 11.10 -5.16
CA GLU A 17 -8.84 11.96 -5.62
C GLU A 17 -8.76 12.20 -7.14
N GLU A 18 -7.56 12.38 -7.70
CA GLU A 18 -7.37 12.44 -9.16
C GLU A 18 -7.77 11.12 -9.84
N ASN A 19 -7.51 9.97 -9.21
CA ASN A 19 -7.99 8.69 -9.69
C ASN A 19 -9.53 8.62 -9.66
N ALA A 20 -10.13 9.06 -8.55
CA ALA A 20 -11.58 9.07 -8.39
C ALA A 20 -12.29 10.03 -9.36
N SER A 21 -11.63 11.10 -9.81
CA SER A 21 -12.15 12.08 -10.76
C SER A 21 -12.01 11.66 -12.23
N GLY A 22 -11.34 10.53 -12.51
CA GLY A 22 -11.07 10.05 -13.87
C GLY A 22 -9.87 10.72 -14.54
N GLY A 23 -8.96 11.28 -13.74
CA GLY A 23 -7.71 11.89 -14.21
C GLY A 23 -6.68 10.88 -14.73
N THR A 24 -5.50 11.38 -15.08
CA THR A 24 -4.39 10.53 -15.54
C THR A 24 -3.64 9.93 -14.35
N ILE A 25 -3.56 8.61 -14.30
CA ILE A 25 -2.99 7.87 -13.17
C ILE A 25 -1.94 6.87 -13.62
N VAL A 26 -0.93 6.67 -12.77
CA VAL A 26 0.05 5.60 -12.87
C VAL A 26 -0.26 4.55 -11.80
N SER A 27 -0.41 3.30 -12.20
CA SER A 27 -0.69 2.19 -11.28
C SER A 27 0.49 1.91 -10.35
N ALA A 28 0.23 1.69 -9.05
CA ALA A 28 1.29 1.37 -8.07
C ALA A 28 0.80 0.51 -6.88
N PRO A 29 0.49 -0.79 -7.07
CA PRO A 29 0.54 -1.54 -8.31
C PRO A 29 -0.79 -1.54 -9.09
N THR A 30 -1.87 -1.02 -8.51
CA THR A 30 -3.17 -0.83 -9.16
C THR A 30 -3.56 0.65 -9.16
N CYS A 31 -4.63 1.01 -9.89
CA CYS A 31 -5.16 2.38 -9.85
C CYS A 31 -5.70 2.74 -8.46
N GLY A 32 -6.35 1.79 -7.77
CA GLY A 32 -6.91 2.00 -6.43
C GLY A 32 -5.87 2.20 -5.32
N ALA A 33 -4.62 1.76 -5.53
CA ALA A 33 -3.51 1.95 -4.61
C ALA A 33 -2.45 2.95 -5.11
N SER A 34 -2.75 3.68 -6.18
CA SER A 34 -1.80 4.54 -6.90
C SER A 34 -1.22 5.68 -6.06
N GLY A 35 -1.85 6.07 -4.96
CA GLY A 35 -1.40 7.19 -4.12
C GLY A 35 -0.28 6.85 -3.15
N VAL A 36 -0.08 5.58 -2.78
CA VAL A 36 0.82 5.21 -1.68
C VAL A 36 2.30 5.48 -2.01
N VAL A 37 2.80 4.87 -3.09
CA VAL A 37 4.20 4.99 -3.52
C VAL A 37 4.59 6.43 -3.85
N PRO A 38 3.86 7.19 -4.70
CA PRO A 38 4.25 8.55 -5.03
C PRO A 38 4.19 9.48 -3.81
N ALA A 39 3.25 9.29 -2.88
CA ALA A 39 3.19 10.11 -1.67
C ALA A 39 4.44 9.95 -0.80
N VAL A 40 4.89 8.71 -0.59
CA VAL A 40 6.10 8.44 0.19
C VAL A 40 7.35 8.97 -0.52
N LEU A 41 7.49 8.72 -1.82
CA LEU A 41 8.65 9.20 -2.59
C LEU A 41 8.70 10.74 -2.63
N ARG A 42 7.56 11.41 -2.86
CA ARG A 42 7.49 12.87 -2.89
C ARG A 42 7.80 13.48 -1.52
N TYR A 43 7.26 12.89 -0.47
CA TYR A 43 7.54 13.33 0.89
C TYR A 43 9.03 13.20 1.24
N LEU A 44 9.67 12.09 0.87
CA LEU A 44 11.09 11.88 1.13
C LEU A 44 12.00 12.71 0.22
N GLU A 45 11.65 12.91 -1.04
CA GLU A 45 12.34 13.85 -1.94
C GLU A 45 12.45 15.25 -1.30
N GLU A 46 11.35 15.76 -0.74
CA GLU A 46 11.34 17.09 -0.11
C GLU A 46 12.02 17.13 1.26
N THR A 47 11.95 16.05 2.04
CA THR A 47 12.44 16.05 3.44
C THR A 47 13.87 15.57 3.60
N LEU A 48 14.35 14.71 2.71
CA LEU A 48 15.75 14.23 2.68
C LEU A 48 16.60 14.94 1.62
N ALA A 49 16.00 15.78 0.77
CA ALA A 49 16.67 16.42 -0.36
C ALA A 49 17.36 15.39 -1.28
N CYS A 50 16.70 14.25 -1.52
CA CYS A 50 17.20 13.20 -2.39
C CYS A 50 17.40 13.71 -3.81
N ASP A 51 18.46 13.23 -4.48
CA ASP A 51 18.63 13.46 -5.90
C ASP A 51 17.72 12.54 -6.75
N ARG A 52 17.60 12.87 -8.04
CA ARG A 52 16.77 12.12 -8.98
C ARG A 52 17.19 10.66 -9.09
N GLN A 53 18.48 10.36 -9.01
CA GLN A 53 19.01 9.01 -9.17
C GLN A 53 18.64 8.14 -7.95
N GLU A 54 18.67 8.70 -6.75
CA GLU A 54 18.22 8.05 -5.52
C GLU A 54 16.74 7.69 -5.59
N ILE A 55 15.89 8.62 -6.06
CA ILE A 55 14.46 8.36 -6.26
C ILE A 55 14.22 7.25 -7.29
N LEU A 56 14.98 7.23 -8.40
CA LEU A 56 14.88 6.17 -9.41
C LEU A 56 15.29 4.80 -8.86
N GLN A 57 16.34 4.74 -8.04
CA GLN A 57 16.75 3.50 -7.37
C GLN A 57 15.70 3.02 -6.36
N ALA A 58 15.13 3.93 -5.57
CA ALA A 58 14.06 3.62 -4.64
C ALA A 58 12.81 3.11 -5.35
N LEU A 59 12.47 3.71 -6.50
CA LEU A 59 11.37 3.24 -7.35
C LEU A 59 11.64 1.84 -7.93
N ALA A 60 12.90 1.54 -8.31
CA ALA A 60 13.28 0.20 -8.74
C ALA A 60 13.14 -0.84 -7.61
N VAL A 61 13.50 -0.48 -6.38
CA VAL A 61 13.27 -1.32 -5.19
C VAL A 61 11.77 -1.54 -4.95
N ALA A 62 10.95 -0.48 -4.98
CA ALA A 62 9.49 -0.62 -4.91
C ALA A 62 8.96 -1.59 -5.98
N GLY A 63 9.42 -1.42 -7.23
CA GLY A 63 9.04 -2.29 -8.34
C GLY A 63 9.42 -3.76 -8.13
N LEU A 64 10.56 -4.04 -7.50
CA LEU A 64 10.98 -5.41 -7.17
C LEU A 64 9.97 -6.08 -6.23
N PHE A 65 9.63 -5.45 -5.10
CA PHE A 65 8.67 -6.01 -4.15
C PHE A 65 7.28 -6.17 -4.76
N GLY A 66 6.81 -5.18 -5.54
CA GLY A 66 5.52 -5.30 -6.25
C GLY A 66 5.48 -6.47 -7.22
N ASN A 67 6.58 -6.71 -7.96
CA ASN A 67 6.68 -7.85 -8.87
C ASN A 67 6.76 -9.19 -8.14
N LEU A 68 7.43 -9.27 -6.98
CA LEU A 68 7.46 -10.49 -6.17
C LEU A 68 6.06 -10.87 -5.69
N VAL A 69 5.28 -9.91 -5.16
CA VAL A 69 3.90 -10.17 -4.74
C VAL A 69 3.04 -10.61 -5.92
N LYS A 70 3.15 -9.93 -7.07
CA LYS A 70 2.41 -10.29 -8.30
C LYS A 70 2.78 -11.69 -8.81
N HIS A 71 4.05 -12.06 -8.76
CA HIS A 71 4.54 -13.33 -9.29
C HIS A 71 4.15 -14.52 -8.40
N ASN A 72 4.31 -14.37 -7.08
CA ASN A 72 4.12 -15.48 -6.13
C ASN A 72 2.66 -15.61 -5.64
N ALA A 73 1.90 -14.51 -5.68
CA ALA A 73 0.51 -14.43 -5.24
C ALA A 73 -0.37 -13.72 -6.29
N SER A 74 -0.91 -12.55 -5.94
CA SER A 74 -1.72 -11.69 -6.81
C SER A 74 -1.71 -10.26 -6.27
N ILE A 75 -1.95 -9.31 -7.15
CA ILE A 75 -2.18 -7.89 -6.81
C ILE A 75 -3.62 -7.45 -7.10
N SER A 76 -4.52 -8.38 -7.45
CA SER A 76 -5.90 -8.09 -7.80
C SER A 76 -6.81 -8.07 -6.56
N GLY A 77 -7.56 -6.98 -6.38
CA GLY A 77 -8.59 -6.86 -5.35
C GLY A 77 -9.64 -7.97 -5.44
N ALA A 78 -10.01 -8.35 -6.66
CA ALA A 78 -10.95 -9.44 -6.94
C ALA A 78 -10.44 -10.84 -6.55
N GLU A 79 -9.12 -11.07 -6.56
CA GLU A 79 -8.55 -12.39 -6.26
C GLU A 79 -8.20 -12.54 -4.78
N VAL A 80 -7.54 -11.53 -4.21
CA VAL A 80 -6.95 -11.61 -2.86
C VAL A 80 -7.40 -10.50 -1.91
N GLY A 81 -8.35 -9.65 -2.32
CA GLY A 81 -8.77 -8.50 -1.52
C GLY A 81 -7.80 -7.32 -1.61
N CYS A 82 -8.11 -6.26 -0.88
CA CYS A 82 -7.36 -5.00 -0.95
C CYS A 82 -5.96 -5.11 -0.32
N GLN A 83 -5.69 -6.17 0.43
CA GLN A 83 -4.32 -6.53 0.83
C GLN A 83 -3.38 -6.72 -0.37
N GLY A 84 -3.87 -7.24 -1.51
CA GLY A 84 -3.08 -7.37 -2.74
C GLY A 84 -2.82 -6.04 -3.44
N GLU A 85 -3.62 -5.02 -3.15
CA GLU A 85 -3.49 -3.68 -3.77
C GLU A 85 -2.78 -2.71 -2.83
N ILE A 86 -3.49 -2.29 -1.77
CA ILE A 86 -3.02 -1.33 -0.77
C ILE A 86 -1.91 -1.95 0.09
N GLY A 87 -2.02 -3.23 0.45
CA GLY A 87 -0.98 -3.92 1.21
C GLY A 87 0.33 -4.03 0.42
N THR A 88 0.25 -4.45 -0.84
CA THR A 88 1.40 -4.45 -1.75
C THR A 88 1.98 -3.05 -1.92
N ALA A 89 1.17 -2.02 -2.16
CA ALA A 89 1.65 -0.65 -2.30
C ALA A 89 2.34 -0.14 -1.02
N CYS A 90 1.83 -0.51 0.15
CA CYS A 90 2.43 -0.23 1.46
C CYS A 90 3.82 -0.88 1.59
N ALA A 91 3.95 -2.17 1.22
CA ALA A 91 5.23 -2.87 1.20
C ALA A 91 6.23 -2.25 0.22
N MET A 92 5.79 -1.95 -1.01
CA MET A 92 6.59 -1.28 -2.03
C MET A 92 7.14 0.06 -1.53
N ALA A 93 6.27 0.89 -0.93
CA ALA A 93 6.65 2.20 -0.42
C ALA A 93 7.55 2.11 0.82
N ALA A 94 7.33 1.13 1.70
CA ALA A 94 8.17 0.91 2.88
C ALA A 94 9.60 0.50 2.50
N ALA A 95 9.73 -0.39 1.51
CA ALA A 95 11.02 -0.80 0.96
C ALA A 95 11.78 0.36 0.30
N ALA A 96 11.07 1.15 -0.52
CA ALA A 96 11.63 2.33 -1.16
C ALA A 96 12.09 3.38 -0.14
N ALA A 97 11.29 3.62 0.91
CA ALA A 97 11.67 4.51 2.00
C ALA A 97 12.93 4.01 2.71
N ALA A 98 12.98 2.73 3.08
CA ALA A 98 14.15 2.14 3.74
C ALA A 98 15.41 2.25 2.88
N LYS A 99 15.28 2.09 1.56
CA LYS A 99 16.36 2.31 0.60
C LYS A 99 16.87 3.75 0.61
N LEU A 100 15.98 4.75 0.61
CA LEU A 100 16.36 6.18 0.63
C LEU A 100 17.06 6.58 1.93
N TYR A 101 16.70 5.95 3.06
CA TYR A 101 17.39 6.15 4.33
C TYR A 101 18.71 5.36 4.46
N GLY A 102 19.14 4.64 3.41
CA GLY A 102 20.39 3.88 3.42
C GLY A 102 20.32 2.56 4.19
N GLY A 103 19.13 1.99 4.37
CA GLY A 103 18.94 0.70 5.03
C GLY A 103 19.67 -0.45 4.32
N SER A 104 20.09 -1.45 5.11
CA SER A 104 20.65 -2.69 4.57
C SER A 104 19.59 -3.50 3.81
N PRO A 105 19.97 -4.46 2.95
CA PRO A 105 19.01 -5.35 2.29
C PRO A 105 18.05 -6.03 3.28
N GLN A 106 18.53 -6.42 4.46
CA GLN A 106 17.71 -7.02 5.51
C GLN A 106 16.69 -6.02 6.09
N GLN A 107 17.07 -4.76 6.30
CA GLN A 107 16.15 -3.72 6.77
C GLN A 107 15.13 -3.33 5.69
N ILE A 108 15.53 -3.32 4.42
CA ILE A 108 14.64 -3.06 3.28
C ILE A 108 13.57 -4.16 3.18
N GLU A 109 14.00 -5.43 3.24
CA GLU A 109 13.08 -6.57 3.25
C GLU A 109 12.16 -6.49 4.47
N TYR A 110 12.68 -6.24 5.65
CA TYR A 110 11.88 -6.17 6.87
C TYR A 110 10.84 -5.02 6.83
N ALA A 111 11.21 -3.87 6.26
CA ALA A 111 10.26 -2.78 6.08
C ALA A 111 9.13 -3.18 5.11
N ALA A 112 9.45 -3.86 4.01
CA ALA A 112 8.47 -4.36 3.06
C ALA A 112 7.53 -5.40 3.69
N GLU A 113 8.12 -6.31 4.47
CA GLU A 113 7.44 -7.40 5.18
C GLU A 113 6.37 -6.84 6.12
N MET A 114 6.74 -5.99 7.08
CA MET A 114 5.76 -5.32 7.95
C MET A 114 4.73 -4.50 7.17
N GLY A 115 5.15 -3.91 6.05
CA GLY A 115 4.27 -3.15 5.17
C GLY A 115 3.13 -3.99 4.61
N LEU A 116 3.40 -5.26 4.25
CA LEU A 116 2.39 -6.21 3.80
C LEU A 116 1.66 -6.88 4.97
N GLU A 117 2.40 -7.31 6.00
CA GLU A 117 1.89 -8.00 7.20
C GLU A 117 0.74 -7.22 7.84
N HIS A 118 0.93 -5.92 8.05
CA HIS A 118 -0.08 -5.06 8.67
C HIS A 118 -1.32 -4.77 7.80
N ASN A 119 -1.40 -5.35 6.59
CA ASN A 119 -2.56 -5.27 5.71
C ASN A 119 -3.20 -6.65 5.47
N LEU A 120 -2.70 -7.73 6.07
CA LEU A 120 -3.27 -9.07 5.89
C LEU A 120 -4.74 -9.14 6.32
N GLY A 121 -5.56 -9.81 5.51
CA GLY A 121 -7.01 -9.94 5.68
C GLY A 121 -7.82 -8.73 5.19
N LEU A 122 -7.20 -7.69 4.63
CA LEU A 122 -7.93 -6.50 4.18
C LEU A 122 -8.82 -6.82 2.97
N THR A 123 -10.14 -6.74 3.16
CA THR A 123 -11.15 -6.98 2.13
C THR A 123 -11.22 -5.84 1.11
N CYS A 124 -11.73 -6.12 -0.09
CA CYS A 124 -12.03 -5.12 -1.11
C CYS A 124 -13.54 -5.08 -1.33
N ASP A 125 -14.23 -4.08 -0.79
CA ASP A 125 -15.69 -4.01 -0.91
C ASP A 125 -16.16 -2.54 -0.87
N PRO A 126 -15.78 -1.76 -1.89
CA PRO A 126 -15.95 -0.33 -1.88
C PRO A 126 -17.41 0.08 -2.02
N VAL A 127 -17.75 1.23 -1.45
CA VAL A 127 -19.09 1.83 -1.53
C VAL A 127 -19.46 2.03 -3.00
N MET A 128 -20.62 1.47 -3.40
CA MET A 128 -21.16 1.58 -4.76
C MET A 128 -20.23 1.07 -5.88
N GLY A 129 -19.18 0.29 -5.57
CA GLY A 129 -18.20 -0.13 -6.58
C GLY A 129 -17.22 0.96 -6.99
N LEU A 130 -17.21 2.09 -6.28
CA LEU A 130 -16.42 3.25 -6.65
C LEU A 130 -15.07 3.24 -5.91
N VAL A 131 -14.01 3.60 -6.63
CA VAL A 131 -12.66 3.76 -6.06
C VAL A 131 -12.55 5.08 -5.28
N GLN A 132 -13.43 5.24 -4.29
CA GLN A 132 -13.56 6.41 -3.43
C GLN A 132 -13.50 5.98 -1.97
N ILE A 133 -14.56 5.35 -1.46
CA ILE A 133 -14.66 4.90 -0.06
C ILE A 133 -14.57 3.37 -0.03
N PRO A 134 -13.63 2.76 0.71
CA PRO A 134 -12.61 3.37 1.59
C PRO A 134 -11.24 3.59 0.91
N CYS A 135 -11.18 3.58 -0.42
CA CYS A 135 -9.93 3.56 -1.19
C CYS A 135 -9.05 4.80 -0.95
N ILE A 136 -9.66 5.99 -0.87
CA ILE A 136 -8.95 7.26 -0.70
C ILE A 136 -8.22 7.30 0.65
N GLU A 137 -8.93 7.04 1.76
CA GLU A 137 -8.30 7.04 3.08
C GLU A 137 -7.31 5.88 3.26
N ARG A 138 -7.55 4.73 2.60
CA ARG A 138 -6.60 3.60 2.61
C ARG A 138 -5.25 3.98 2.02
N ASN A 139 -5.20 4.80 0.97
CA ASN A 139 -3.93 5.30 0.41
C ASN A 139 -3.15 6.13 1.44
N ALA A 140 -3.82 7.07 2.12
CA ALA A 140 -3.20 7.92 3.13
C ALA A 140 -2.70 7.12 4.36
N HIS A 141 -3.50 6.16 4.83
CA HIS A 141 -3.12 5.28 5.93
C HIS A 141 -1.96 4.36 5.57
N ALA A 142 -1.95 3.79 4.36
CA ALA A 142 -0.87 2.95 3.88
C ALA A 142 0.44 3.73 3.69
N ALA A 143 0.39 4.95 3.16
CA ALA A 143 1.58 5.80 3.02
C ALA A 143 2.21 6.12 4.39
N THR A 144 1.39 6.46 5.38
CA THR A 144 1.84 6.70 6.76
C THR A 144 2.43 5.44 7.39
N ARG A 145 1.76 4.30 7.19
CA ARG A 145 2.23 3.00 7.68
C ARG A 145 3.56 2.60 7.07
N ALA A 146 3.75 2.81 5.77
CA ALA A 146 4.99 2.52 5.07
C ALA A 146 6.19 3.25 5.68
N LEU A 147 6.06 4.54 6.00
CA LEU A 147 7.11 5.29 6.72
C LEU A 147 7.35 4.77 8.14
N ASN A 148 6.30 4.36 8.84
CA ASN A 148 6.46 3.76 10.18
C ASN A 148 7.20 2.43 10.12
N CYS A 149 6.86 1.55 9.17
CA CYS A 149 7.57 0.28 8.92
C CYS A 149 9.03 0.53 8.58
N CYS A 150 9.32 1.48 7.68
CA CYS A 150 10.68 1.92 7.36
C CYS A 150 11.45 2.36 8.62
N ARG A 151 10.89 3.29 9.41
CA ARG A 151 11.54 3.80 10.63
C ARG A 151 11.80 2.68 11.63
N PHE A 152 10.83 1.78 11.81
CA PHE A 152 11.01 0.64 12.69
C PHE A 152 12.16 -0.25 12.22
N ALA A 153 12.16 -0.67 10.96
CA ALA A 153 13.19 -1.55 10.42
C ALA A 153 14.60 -0.96 10.55
N LEU A 154 14.76 0.34 10.30
CA LEU A 154 16.04 1.05 10.40
C LEU A 154 16.60 1.12 11.84
N LEU A 155 15.74 1.04 12.86
CA LEU A 155 16.14 0.98 14.26
C LEU A 155 16.53 -0.43 14.71
N THR A 156 16.44 -1.42 13.83
CA THR A 156 16.81 -2.82 14.08
C THR A 156 18.04 -3.23 13.26
N ASP A 157 18.51 -4.46 13.46
CA ASP A 157 19.52 -5.09 12.60
C ASP A 157 18.94 -5.74 11.32
N GLY A 158 17.64 -5.54 11.06
CA GLY A 158 16.93 -6.09 9.91
C GLY A 158 16.52 -7.56 10.03
N ARG A 159 16.94 -8.26 11.10
CA ARG A 159 16.51 -9.65 11.31
C ARG A 159 15.06 -9.68 11.80
N HIS A 160 14.26 -10.48 11.14
CA HIS A 160 12.85 -10.69 11.43
C HIS A 160 12.53 -12.17 11.28
N LYS A 161 11.53 -12.64 12.04
CA LYS A 161 11.26 -14.08 12.17
C LYS A 161 10.55 -14.66 10.96
N ILE A 162 9.68 -13.86 10.35
CA ILE A 162 8.86 -14.25 9.22
C ILE A 162 9.40 -13.53 7.99
N PRO A 163 10.01 -14.21 7.02
CA PRO A 163 10.56 -13.56 5.84
C PRO A 163 9.46 -13.02 4.91
N PHE A 164 9.82 -12.11 4.01
CA PHE A 164 8.86 -11.48 3.10
C PHE A 164 8.08 -12.51 2.26
N ASP A 165 8.75 -13.55 1.76
CA ASP A 165 8.13 -14.61 0.96
C ASP A 165 7.03 -15.37 1.73
N GLU A 166 7.20 -15.57 3.04
CA GLU A 166 6.20 -16.23 3.88
C GLU A 166 4.97 -15.34 4.06
N ILE A 167 5.15 -14.02 4.26
CA ILE A 167 4.03 -13.07 4.31
C ILE A 167 3.28 -13.03 2.96
N VAL A 168 3.97 -13.11 1.83
CA VAL A 168 3.33 -13.18 0.50
C VAL A 168 2.50 -14.46 0.36
N ALA A 169 3.02 -15.60 0.83
CA ALA A 169 2.28 -16.86 0.85
C ALA A 169 1.03 -16.78 1.74
N VAL A 170 1.15 -16.19 2.93
CA VAL A 170 0.03 -15.95 3.85
C VAL A 170 -1.00 -15.00 3.23
N MET A 171 -0.58 -13.93 2.56
CA MET A 171 -1.48 -13.03 1.83
C MET A 171 -2.27 -13.78 0.76
N LYS A 172 -1.63 -14.70 0.03
CA LYS A 172 -2.32 -15.54 -0.96
C LYS A 172 -3.36 -16.44 -0.32
N GLU A 173 -2.96 -17.17 0.74
CA GLU A 173 -3.84 -18.10 1.45
C GLU A 173 -5.05 -17.37 2.04
N THR A 174 -4.81 -16.28 2.77
CA THR A 174 -5.87 -15.44 3.34
C THR A 174 -6.79 -14.88 2.27
N GLY A 175 -6.24 -14.43 1.14
CA GLY A 175 -7.01 -13.92 0.00
C GLY A 175 -7.89 -14.98 -0.66
N GLN A 176 -7.42 -16.21 -0.76
CA GLN A 176 -8.19 -17.35 -1.27
C GLN A 176 -9.28 -17.80 -0.29
N ALA A 177 -9.03 -17.64 1.02
CA ALA A 177 -10.00 -17.92 2.07
C ALA A 177 -11.08 -16.84 2.20
N LEU A 178 -10.88 -15.63 1.64
CA LEU A 178 -11.90 -14.59 1.64
C LEU A 178 -13.12 -15.05 0.81
N PRO A 179 -14.34 -15.03 1.41
CA PRO A 179 -15.55 -15.27 0.65
C PRO A 179 -15.65 -14.30 -0.54
N SER A 180 -16.12 -14.78 -1.69
CA SER A 180 -16.22 -13.98 -2.93
C SER A 180 -17.00 -12.68 -2.74
N LEU A 181 -18.00 -12.66 -1.87
CA LEU A 181 -18.80 -11.47 -1.54
C LEU A 181 -17.99 -10.33 -0.89
N TYR A 182 -16.80 -10.59 -0.34
CA TYR A 182 -15.89 -9.58 0.22
C TYR A 182 -14.71 -9.22 -0.72
N ARG A 183 -14.78 -9.63 -2.00
CA ARG A 183 -13.74 -9.38 -3.02
C ARG A 183 -14.30 -8.65 -4.24
N GLU A 184 -14.16 -7.34 -4.24
CA GLU A 184 -14.45 -6.40 -5.34
C GLU A 184 -15.85 -6.57 -5.98
N THR A 185 -16.83 -7.07 -5.21
CA THR A 185 -18.22 -7.24 -5.69
C THR A 185 -19.14 -6.10 -5.29
N SER A 186 -18.75 -5.27 -4.31
CA SER A 186 -19.60 -4.22 -3.73
C SER A 186 -20.94 -4.74 -3.19
N SER A 187 -20.96 -6.01 -2.79
CA SER A 187 -22.17 -6.75 -2.42
C SER A 187 -22.31 -6.93 -0.90
N ALA A 188 -21.24 -6.77 -0.12
CA ALA A 188 -21.21 -7.05 1.30
C ALA A 188 -20.60 -5.87 2.10
N GLY A 189 -20.05 -6.15 3.29
CA GLY A 189 -19.15 -5.22 3.98
C GLY A 189 -19.68 -3.78 4.10
N ILE A 190 -18.78 -2.81 3.84
CA ILE A 190 -19.10 -1.38 3.91
C ILE A 190 -20.11 -0.99 2.82
N ALA A 191 -20.02 -1.59 1.63
CA ALA A 191 -20.94 -1.33 0.53
C ALA A 191 -22.40 -1.66 0.89
N LYS A 192 -22.63 -2.82 1.52
CA LYS A 192 -23.95 -3.24 2.04
C LYS A 192 -24.42 -2.33 3.17
N ALA A 193 -23.56 -2.04 4.14
CA ALA A 193 -23.91 -1.16 5.24
C ALA A 193 -24.32 0.24 4.74
N TYR A 194 -23.62 0.78 3.75
CA TYR A 194 -23.95 2.07 3.13
C TYR A 194 -25.30 2.03 2.40
N ARG A 195 -25.56 0.99 1.59
CA ARG A 195 -26.86 0.83 0.90
C ARG A 195 -28.02 0.78 1.88
N GLN A 196 -27.91 -0.05 2.93
CA GLN A 196 -28.94 -0.15 3.97
C GLN A 196 -29.19 1.20 4.66
N ARG A 197 -28.15 2.00 4.88
CA ARG A 197 -28.30 3.35 5.46
C ARG A 197 -29.04 4.34 4.54
N GLN A 198 -28.99 4.17 3.22
CA GLN A 198 -29.68 5.05 2.27
C GLN A 198 -31.18 4.71 2.11
N GLU A 199 -31.58 3.51 2.53
CA GLU A 199 -32.97 3.03 2.48
C GLU A 199 -33.80 3.50 3.69
N HIS A 200 -33.15 4.07 4.71
CA HIS A 200 -33.73 4.61 5.95
C HIS A 200 -33.67 6.14 5.97
#